data_AF-A0A3D0XVH6-F1
#
_entry.id   AF-A0A3D0XVH6-F1
#
_cell.length_a   1.000
_cell.length_b   1.000
_cell.length_c   1.000
_cell.angle_alpha   90.00
_cell.angle_beta   90.00
_cell.angle_gamma   90.00
#
_symmetry.space_group_name_H-M   'P 1'
#
loop_
_entity.id
_entity.type
_entity.pdbx_description
1 polymer ?
#
loop_
_entity_poly.entity_id
_entity_poly.type
_entity_poly.pdbx_seq_one_letter_code
_entity_poly.pdbx_strand_id
1 'polypeptide(L)'
;MRNGGLGMNRMKRAAEAMASLSIYKGILQRTVPKAFYRLLWAENRETFLRAWGDFFAVLCERASSENFAEHFTSTALYDENGFSLAAAAGKTAFAPAMGDAVQRDLQIIVQLAQLTPDSLLESCGFDDLPPLPHWKCGKPVKVLSGTPGEYLPQMAKYYRKNGCGMYARYRAFIWRDKKILPVVHPDPQCMADLKGYEVQRNLAIGNTVAFLRNLPANNCLLYGDRGTGKSSTVKALLNEYYSEGLRVIEMPKEFLMDFP
;
A
#
# COMPACT_ATOMS: atom_id res chain seq x y z
N MET A 1 -19.58 21.16 40.09
CA MET A 1 -20.29 21.68 38.91
C MET A 1 -19.60 21.15 37.68
N ARG A 2 -20.29 20.34 36.87
CA ARG A 2 -19.77 19.74 35.64
C ARG A 2 -19.75 20.81 34.55
N ASN A 3 -18.58 21.22 34.08
CA ASN A 3 -18.46 21.96 32.83
C ASN A 3 -18.57 20.96 31.67
N GLY A 4 -19.81 20.69 31.28
CA GLY A 4 -20.14 20.04 30.01
C GLY A 4 -20.19 21.08 28.90
N GLY A 5 -19.40 20.85 27.84
CA GLY A 5 -19.59 21.45 26.53
C GLY A 5 -18.60 22.56 26.17
N LEU A 6 -17.73 22.27 25.19
CA LEU A 6 -17.21 23.13 24.11
C LEU A 6 -15.76 22.76 23.74
N GLY A 7 -15.58 21.52 23.31
CA GLY A 7 -14.33 21.04 22.74
C GLY A 7 -14.56 19.64 22.22
N MET A 8 -15.05 19.53 20.98
CA MET A 8 -15.24 18.22 20.35
C MET A 8 -13.91 17.45 20.43
N ASN A 9 -13.94 16.32 21.15
CA ASN A 9 -12.81 15.46 21.45
C ASN A 9 -11.97 15.24 20.17
N ARG A 10 -10.66 15.52 20.21
CA ARG A 10 -9.75 15.39 19.05
C ARG A 10 -9.86 14.01 18.39
N MET A 11 -10.01 12.95 19.19
CA MET A 11 -10.23 11.59 18.71
C MET A 11 -11.52 11.48 17.89
N LYS A 12 -12.62 12.05 18.38
CA LYS A 12 -13.91 12.07 17.66
C LYS A 12 -13.84 12.90 16.38
N ARG A 13 -13.15 14.05 16.39
CA ARG A 13 -12.90 14.83 15.18
C ARG A 13 -12.13 14.03 14.13
N ALA A 14 -11.11 13.28 14.56
CA ALA A 14 -10.33 12.42 13.70
C ALA A 14 -11.19 11.28 13.13
N ALA A 15 -12.05 10.66 13.95
CA ALA A 15 -13.00 9.63 13.53
C ALA A 15 -13.96 10.14 12.45
N GLU A 16 -14.54 11.33 12.65
CA GLU A 16 -15.44 11.99 11.70
C GLU A 16 -14.71 12.40 10.41
N ALA A 17 -13.50 12.94 10.52
CA ALA A 17 -12.68 13.29 9.36
C ALA A 17 -12.37 12.04 8.51
N MET A 18 -11.97 10.94 9.16
CA MET A 18 -11.70 9.66 8.52
C MET A 18 -12.96 9.04 7.89
N ALA A 19 -14.12 9.18 8.52
CA ALA A 19 -15.41 8.73 7.98
C ALA A 19 -15.85 9.56 6.76
N SER A 20 -15.44 10.83 6.70
CA SER A 20 -15.79 11.77 5.64
C SER A 20 -14.94 11.65 4.35
N LEU A 21 -13.96 10.73 4.33
CA LEU A 21 -13.16 10.49 3.13
C LEU A 21 -14.04 10.12 1.93
N SER A 22 -13.72 10.71 0.78
CA SER A 22 -14.55 10.67 -0.41
C SER A 22 -13.89 9.85 -1.53
N ILE A 23 -12.89 10.44 -2.19
CA ILE A 23 -12.08 9.82 -3.25
C ILE A 23 -11.24 8.67 -2.68
N TYR A 24 -10.62 8.88 -1.52
CA TYR A 24 -9.75 7.92 -0.86
C TYR A 24 -10.46 7.05 0.18
N LYS A 25 -11.80 6.94 0.13
CA LYS A 25 -12.56 6.08 1.05
C LYS A 25 -12.11 4.62 1.05
N GLY A 26 -11.51 4.15 -0.05
CA GLY A 26 -11.01 2.78 -0.21
C GLY A 26 -9.93 2.40 0.82
N ILE A 27 -9.17 3.38 1.33
CA ILE A 27 -8.12 3.12 2.32
C ILE A 27 -8.67 2.53 3.63
N LEU A 28 -9.94 2.81 3.96
CA LEU A 28 -10.60 2.28 5.17
C LEU A 28 -10.74 0.75 5.17
N GLN A 29 -10.59 0.11 4.01
CA GLN A 29 -10.60 -1.35 3.89
C GLN A 29 -9.22 -1.98 4.11
N ARG A 30 -8.16 -1.17 4.28
CA ARG A 30 -6.80 -1.64 4.54
C ARG A 30 -6.62 -1.94 6.02
N THR A 31 -5.82 -2.95 6.36
CA THR A 31 -5.67 -3.49 7.72
C THR A 31 -5.36 -2.41 8.76
N VAL A 32 -4.31 -1.60 8.54
CA VAL A 32 -3.89 -0.54 9.48
C VAL A 32 -4.94 0.58 9.59
N PRO A 33 -5.40 1.23 8.50
CA PRO A 33 -6.47 2.22 8.60
C PRO A 33 -7.76 1.70 9.22
N LYS A 34 -8.16 0.46 8.92
CA LYS A 34 -9.37 -0.15 9.49
C LYS A 34 -9.27 -0.33 11.01
N ALA A 35 -8.12 -0.80 11.50
CA ALA A 35 -7.87 -0.93 12.93
C ALA A 35 -7.80 0.45 13.61
N PHE A 36 -7.13 1.42 12.99
CA PHE A 36 -7.06 2.79 13.49
C PHE A 36 -8.44 3.44 13.56
N TYR A 37 -9.29 3.27 12.54
CA TYR A 37 -10.65 3.77 12.51
C TYR A 37 -11.50 3.22 13.66
N ARG A 38 -11.36 1.92 13.98
CA ARG A 38 -12.03 1.30 15.14
C ARG A 38 -11.56 1.90 16.45
N LEU A 39 -10.27 2.16 16.59
CA LEU A 39 -9.71 2.83 17.77
C LEU A 39 -10.31 4.23 17.95
N LEU A 40 -10.38 5.02 16.89
CA LEU A 40 -10.94 6.38 16.93
C LEU A 40 -12.45 6.43 17.27
N TRP A 41 -13.18 5.35 16.97
CA TRP A 41 -14.62 5.22 17.25
C TRP A 41 -14.95 4.51 18.56
N ALA A 42 -13.96 4.17 19.38
CA ALA A 42 -14.22 3.50 20.66
C ALA A 42 -15.10 4.39 21.57
N GLU A 43 -16.26 3.86 21.99
CA GLU A 43 -17.26 4.62 22.74
C GLU A 43 -17.08 4.53 24.26
N ASN A 44 -16.39 3.49 24.72
CA ASN A 44 -16.18 3.22 26.15
C ASN A 44 -14.78 2.61 26.42
N ARG A 45 -14.38 2.63 27.69
CA ARG A 45 -13.05 2.18 28.15
C ARG A 45 -12.69 0.77 27.68
N GLU A 46 -13.61 -0.19 27.75
CA GLU A 46 -13.33 -1.58 27.33
C GLU A 46 -13.03 -1.65 25.82
N THR A 47 -13.91 -1.06 25.01
CA THR A 47 -13.74 -1.04 23.54
C THR A 47 -12.47 -0.29 23.12
N PHE A 48 -12.12 0.78 23.85
CA PHE A 48 -10.90 1.56 23.62
C PHE A 48 -9.64 0.73 23.88
N LEU A 49 -9.56 0.07 25.04
CA LEU A 49 -8.41 -0.76 25.41
C LEU A 49 -8.21 -1.92 24.42
N ARG A 50 -9.30 -2.59 24.01
CA ARG A 50 -9.25 -3.66 23.01
C ARG A 50 -8.78 -3.13 21.65
N ALA A 51 -9.39 -2.04 21.17
CA ALA A 51 -9.03 -1.46 19.88
C ALA A 51 -7.59 -0.92 19.86
N TRP A 52 -7.08 -0.41 20.99
CA TRP A 52 -5.69 0.01 21.12
C TRP A 52 -4.73 -1.17 20.96
N GLY A 53 -4.98 -2.26 21.70
CA GLY A 53 -4.19 -3.49 21.61
C GLY A 53 -4.20 -4.07 20.19
N ASP A 54 -5.39 -4.20 19.59
CA ASP A 54 -5.57 -4.69 18.22
C ASP A 54 -4.83 -3.81 17.20
N PHE A 55 -4.92 -2.49 17.34
CA PHE A 55 -4.22 -1.56 16.46
C PHE A 55 -2.71 -1.70 16.58
N PHE A 56 -2.17 -1.75 17.80
CA PHE A 56 -0.73 -1.90 18.02
C PHE A 56 -0.21 -3.25 17.47
N ALA A 57 -0.96 -4.35 17.68
CA ALA A 57 -0.62 -5.66 17.13
C ALA A 57 -0.53 -5.61 15.59
N VAL A 58 -1.51 -4.98 14.93
CA VAL A 58 -1.52 -4.79 13.48
C VAL A 58 -0.33 -3.95 13.01
N LEU A 59 0.11 -2.94 13.78
CA LEU A 59 1.32 -2.18 13.44
C LEU A 59 2.57 -3.07 13.50
N CYS A 60 2.70 -3.93 14.51
CA CYS A 60 3.83 -4.86 14.61
C CYS A 60 3.85 -5.88 13.46
N GLU A 61 2.70 -6.48 13.13
CA GLU A 61 2.58 -7.42 12.00
C GLU A 61 2.98 -6.80 10.65
N ARG A 62 2.81 -5.48 10.52
CA ARG A 62 3.16 -4.72 9.31
C ARG A 62 4.53 -4.06 9.39
N ALA A 63 5.30 -4.34 10.43
CA ALA A 63 6.59 -3.70 10.73
C ALA A 63 6.49 -2.16 10.66
N SER A 64 5.37 -1.60 11.14
CA SER A 64 5.04 -0.18 11.05
C SER A 64 4.89 0.53 12.39
N SER A 65 5.27 -0.12 13.50
CA SER A 65 5.21 0.49 14.84
C SER A 65 6.16 1.67 15.02
N GLU A 66 7.23 1.73 14.22
CA GLU A 66 8.25 2.81 14.29
C GLU A 66 8.05 3.93 13.24
N ASN A 67 7.13 3.74 12.29
CA ASN A 67 6.90 4.64 11.15
C ASN A 67 5.44 4.61 10.69
N PHE A 68 4.49 4.74 11.63
CA PHE A 68 3.05 4.68 11.36
C PHE A 68 2.61 5.62 10.22
N ALA A 69 3.12 6.85 10.18
CA ALA A 69 2.75 7.85 9.19
C ALA A 69 3.13 7.42 7.77
N GLU A 70 4.31 6.82 7.59
CA GLU A 70 4.76 6.30 6.30
C GLU A 70 3.82 5.20 5.84
N HIS A 71 3.54 4.22 6.71
CA HIS A 71 2.65 3.12 6.39
C HIS A 71 1.23 3.59 6.07
N PHE A 72 0.65 4.44 6.92
CA PHE A 72 -0.71 4.94 6.75
C PHE A 72 -0.87 5.73 5.45
N THR A 73 0.03 6.68 5.19
CA THR A 73 -0.02 7.49 3.97
C THR A 73 0.33 6.69 2.70
N SER A 74 1.13 5.62 2.81
CA SER A 74 1.39 4.72 1.67
C SER A 74 0.13 4.02 1.14
N THR A 75 -0.92 3.90 1.95
CA THR A 75 -2.19 3.30 1.50
C THR A 75 -2.85 4.09 0.38
N ALA A 76 -2.66 5.42 0.36
CA ALA A 76 -3.12 6.28 -0.71
C ALA A 76 -2.39 5.99 -2.03
N LEU A 77 -1.09 5.67 -2.00
CA LEU A 77 -0.29 5.43 -3.22
C LEU A 77 -0.84 4.31 -4.12
N TYR A 78 -1.57 3.36 -3.55
CA TYR A 78 -2.09 2.21 -4.27
C TYR A 78 -3.62 2.13 -4.24
N ASP A 79 -4.29 3.21 -3.85
CA ASP A 79 -5.75 3.26 -3.85
C ASP A 79 -6.26 3.35 -5.29
N GLU A 80 -7.21 2.51 -5.64
CA GLU A 80 -7.83 2.48 -6.96
C GLU A 80 -9.17 3.23 -6.88
N ASN A 81 -9.21 4.40 -7.49
CA ASN A 81 -10.35 5.30 -7.47
C ASN A 81 -10.39 6.12 -8.76
N GLY A 82 -11.45 6.92 -8.95
CA GLY A 82 -11.64 7.69 -10.18
C GLY A 82 -10.49 8.67 -10.49
N PHE A 83 -9.85 9.24 -9.46
CA PHE A 83 -8.69 10.11 -9.62
C PHE A 83 -7.44 9.32 -10.01
N SER A 84 -7.13 8.24 -9.29
CA SER A 84 -5.91 7.47 -9.52
C SER A 84 -5.92 6.77 -10.88
N LEU A 85 -7.06 6.23 -11.32
CA LEU A 85 -7.25 5.69 -12.67
C LEU A 85 -7.07 6.74 -13.76
N ALA A 86 -7.70 7.92 -13.62
CA ALA A 86 -7.58 8.99 -14.60
C ALA A 86 -6.14 9.54 -14.68
N ALA A 87 -5.47 9.71 -13.54
CA ALA A 87 -4.08 10.15 -13.48
C ALA A 87 -3.11 9.13 -14.10
N ALA A 88 -3.31 7.84 -13.81
CA ALA A 88 -2.56 6.73 -14.41
C ALA A 88 -2.72 6.67 -15.93
N ALA A 89 -3.93 6.96 -16.44
CA ALA A 89 -4.21 7.07 -17.87
C ALA A 89 -3.65 8.35 -18.54
N GLY A 90 -2.86 9.15 -17.82
CA GLY A 90 -2.20 10.33 -18.36
C GLY A 90 -2.99 11.63 -18.27
N LYS A 91 -4.20 11.64 -17.68
CA LYS A 91 -4.99 12.87 -17.52
C LYS A 91 -4.23 13.89 -16.67
N THR A 92 -4.24 15.15 -17.12
CA THR A 92 -3.55 16.28 -16.45
C THR A 92 -4.52 17.27 -15.83
N ALA A 93 -5.72 17.41 -16.39
CA ALA A 93 -6.76 18.31 -15.91
C ALA A 93 -7.91 17.51 -15.28
N PHE A 94 -8.28 17.88 -14.06
CA PHE A 94 -9.39 17.27 -13.32
C PHE A 94 -10.52 18.27 -13.14
N ALA A 95 -11.75 17.79 -13.00
CA ALA A 95 -12.87 18.66 -12.67
C ALA A 95 -12.60 19.34 -11.30
N PRO A 96 -12.93 20.63 -11.11
CA PRO A 96 -12.62 21.35 -9.86
C PRO A 96 -13.08 20.61 -8.61
N ALA A 97 -14.32 20.13 -8.58
CA ALA A 97 -14.87 19.36 -7.46
C ALA A 97 -14.08 18.07 -7.13
N MET A 98 -13.55 17.38 -8.15
CA MET A 98 -12.69 16.20 -7.92
C MET A 98 -11.33 16.63 -7.35
N GLY A 99 -10.76 17.72 -7.86
CA GLY A 99 -9.50 18.26 -7.36
C GLY A 99 -9.60 18.67 -5.89
N ASP A 100 -10.66 19.40 -5.53
CA ASP A 100 -10.92 19.82 -4.15
C ASP A 100 -11.12 18.62 -3.22
N ALA A 101 -11.87 17.60 -3.67
CA ALA A 101 -12.09 16.38 -2.90
C ALA A 101 -10.78 15.57 -2.69
N VAL A 102 -9.96 15.40 -3.73
CA VAL A 102 -8.64 14.77 -3.64
C VAL A 102 -7.75 15.53 -2.65
N GLN A 103 -7.68 16.84 -2.81
CA GLN A 103 -6.83 17.69 -1.99
C GLN A 103 -7.22 17.66 -0.52
N ARG A 104 -8.54 17.71 -0.23
CA ARG A 104 -9.09 17.57 1.11
C ARG A 104 -8.78 16.19 1.71
N ASP A 105 -9.08 15.12 0.98
CA ASP A 105 -8.86 13.75 1.47
C ASP A 105 -7.38 13.50 1.79
N LEU A 106 -6.45 13.93 0.92
CA LEU A 106 -5.01 13.79 1.15
C LEU A 106 -4.55 14.58 2.38
N GLN A 107 -5.10 15.77 2.62
CA GLN A 107 -4.83 16.53 3.86
C GLN A 107 -5.32 15.78 5.10
N ILE A 108 -6.53 15.23 5.06
CA ILE A 108 -7.07 14.42 6.16
C ILE A 108 -6.15 13.22 6.43
N ILE A 109 -5.75 12.49 5.38
CA ILE A 109 -4.86 11.33 5.49
C ILE A 109 -3.53 11.70 6.15
N VAL A 110 -2.91 12.80 5.73
CA VAL A 110 -1.66 13.28 6.34
C VAL A 110 -1.86 13.72 7.79
N GLN A 111 -2.96 14.40 8.10
CA GLN A 111 -3.28 14.82 9.47
C GLN A 111 -3.50 13.62 10.40
N LEU A 112 -4.27 12.61 9.96
CA LEU A 112 -4.52 11.38 10.71
C LEU A 112 -3.23 10.61 10.98
N ALA A 113 -2.35 10.55 9.98
CA ALA A 113 -1.04 9.90 10.07
C ALA A 113 -0.10 10.53 11.12
N GLN A 114 -0.38 11.76 11.56
CA GLN A 114 0.42 12.48 12.56
C GLN A 114 -0.14 12.38 13.99
N LEU A 115 -1.27 11.70 14.21
CA LEU A 115 -1.82 11.51 15.55
C LEU A 115 -0.92 10.58 16.37
N THR A 116 -0.33 11.14 17.43
CA THR A 116 0.53 10.41 18.35
C THR A 116 -0.28 9.62 19.37
N PRO A 117 0.29 8.55 19.97
CA PRO A 117 -0.30 7.87 21.11
C PRO A 117 -0.71 8.85 22.22
N ASP A 118 0.20 9.75 22.62
CA ASP A 118 -0.03 10.73 23.70
C ASP A 118 -1.24 11.62 23.40
N SER A 119 -1.31 12.16 22.17
CA SER A 119 -2.44 12.97 21.71
C SER A 119 -3.77 12.22 21.79
N LEU A 120 -3.77 10.91 21.55
CA LEU A 120 -4.98 10.09 21.62
C LEU A 120 -5.34 9.76 23.07
N LEU A 121 -4.36 9.47 23.93
CA LEU A 121 -4.58 9.22 25.36
C LEU A 121 -5.10 10.47 26.07
N GLU A 122 -4.51 11.64 25.81
CA GLU A 122 -4.96 12.94 26.34
C GLU A 122 -6.41 13.28 25.94
N SER A 123 -6.85 12.78 24.78
CA SER A 123 -8.17 13.09 24.25
C SER A 123 -9.18 11.97 24.44
N CYS A 124 -8.80 10.74 24.80
CA CYS A 124 -9.73 9.60 24.86
C CYS A 124 -10.87 9.78 25.87
N GLY A 125 -10.70 10.61 26.90
CA GLY A 125 -11.72 10.87 27.92
C GLY A 125 -11.90 9.72 28.91
N PHE A 126 -10.92 8.82 29.03
CA PHE A 126 -10.90 7.73 29.99
C PHE A 126 -9.77 7.94 30.99
N ASP A 127 -10.11 7.90 32.28
CA ASP A 127 -9.14 8.01 33.38
C ASP A 127 -8.60 6.62 33.79
N ASP A 128 -7.49 6.60 34.52
CA ASP A 128 -6.90 5.39 35.12
C ASP A 128 -6.64 4.26 34.10
N LEU A 129 -6.06 4.62 32.95
CA LEU A 129 -5.69 3.64 31.93
C LEU A 129 -4.44 2.85 32.36
N PRO A 130 -4.38 1.54 32.08
CA PRO A 130 -3.16 0.75 32.24
C PRO A 130 -2.04 1.30 31.32
N PRO A 131 -0.77 0.95 31.55
CA PRO A 131 0.31 1.31 30.64
C PRO A 131 0.06 0.68 29.27
N LEU A 132 -0.18 1.52 28.26
CA LEU A 132 -0.45 1.10 26.89
C LEU A 132 0.81 1.24 26.01
N PRO A 133 1.02 0.35 25.02
CA PRO A 133 2.16 0.44 24.12
C PRO A 133 2.04 1.66 23.20
N HIS A 134 3.17 2.31 22.92
CA HIS A 134 3.25 3.52 22.10
C HIS A 134 3.91 3.20 20.75
N TRP A 135 3.34 3.69 19.66
CA TRP A 135 3.97 3.68 18.34
C TRP A 135 4.66 5.03 18.05
N LYS A 136 5.57 5.04 17.07
CA LYS A 136 6.17 6.27 16.53
C LYS A 136 5.53 6.62 15.19
N CYS A 137 5.18 7.89 15.02
CA CYS A 137 4.59 8.36 13.77
C CYS A 137 5.61 8.34 12.61
N GLY A 138 6.85 8.79 12.83
CA GLY A 138 7.79 8.97 11.72
C GLY A 138 7.31 10.04 10.73
N LYS A 139 7.59 9.87 9.44
CA LYS A 139 7.26 10.84 8.39
C LYS A 139 6.30 10.24 7.35
N PRO A 140 5.40 11.03 6.74
CA PRO A 140 4.61 10.58 5.59
C PRO A 140 5.49 10.13 4.41
N VAL A 141 4.89 9.38 3.48
CA VAL A 141 5.54 9.07 2.20
C VAL A 141 5.96 10.35 1.48
N LYS A 142 7.07 10.30 0.75
CA LYS A 142 7.68 11.48 0.10
C LYS A 142 6.70 12.27 -0.78
N VAL A 143 5.77 11.59 -1.46
CA VAL A 143 4.76 12.20 -2.36
C VAL A 143 3.71 13.03 -1.59
N LEU A 144 3.58 12.80 -0.29
CA LEU A 144 2.68 13.52 0.61
C LEU A 144 3.48 14.26 1.69
N SER A 145 4.71 14.64 1.35
CA SER A 145 5.55 15.51 2.18
C SER A 145 5.53 16.94 1.65
N GLY A 146 5.75 17.92 2.53
CA GLY A 146 5.71 19.34 2.15
C GLY A 146 4.32 19.96 2.23
N THR A 147 4.07 20.96 1.40
CA THR A 147 2.90 21.84 1.49
C THR A 147 1.64 21.17 0.95
N PRO A 148 0.50 21.24 1.67
CA PRO A 148 -0.75 20.62 1.23
C PRO A 148 -1.13 20.86 -0.23
N GLY A 149 -1.02 22.09 -0.74
CA GLY A 149 -1.39 22.44 -2.12
C GLY A 149 -0.62 21.71 -3.21
N GLU A 150 0.48 21.02 -2.87
CA GLU A 150 1.28 20.24 -3.81
C GLU A 150 0.86 18.77 -3.87
N TYR A 151 0.02 18.28 -2.96
CA TYR A 151 -0.31 16.86 -2.87
C TYR A 151 -1.03 16.35 -4.12
N LEU A 152 -1.99 17.10 -4.67
CA LEU A 152 -2.69 16.71 -5.89
C LEU A 152 -1.75 16.53 -7.09
N PRO A 153 -0.94 17.53 -7.50
CA PRO A 153 -0.05 17.36 -8.64
C PRO A 153 1.04 16.30 -8.40
N GLN A 154 1.55 16.18 -7.16
CA GLN A 154 2.52 15.15 -6.81
C GLN A 154 1.90 13.73 -6.91
N MET A 155 0.70 13.53 -6.40
CA MET A 155 -0.02 12.25 -6.51
C MET A 155 -0.41 11.93 -7.95
N ALA A 156 -0.87 12.90 -8.73
CA ALA A 156 -1.18 12.69 -10.15
C ALA A 156 0.08 12.24 -10.92
N LYS A 157 1.23 12.87 -10.66
CA LYS A 157 2.53 12.47 -11.22
C LYS A 157 2.93 11.07 -10.77
N TYR A 158 2.70 10.74 -9.49
CA TYR A 158 2.99 9.41 -8.96
C TYR A 158 2.17 8.34 -9.68
N TYR A 159 0.85 8.50 -9.81
CA TYR A 159 0.01 7.51 -10.48
C TYR A 159 0.33 7.37 -11.97
N ARG A 160 0.63 8.47 -12.67
CA ARG A 160 1.07 8.42 -14.07
C ARG A 160 2.32 7.56 -14.24
N LYS A 161 3.26 7.65 -13.30
CA LYS A 161 4.53 6.92 -13.37
C LYS A 161 4.39 5.47 -12.92
N ASN A 162 3.62 5.20 -11.87
CA ASN A 162 3.65 3.91 -11.17
C ASN A 162 2.37 3.08 -11.35
N GLY A 163 1.32 3.64 -11.95
CA GLY A 163 -0.01 3.06 -11.95
C GLY A 163 -0.71 3.18 -10.59
N CYS A 164 -1.83 2.47 -10.43
CA CYS A 164 -2.58 2.39 -9.18
C CYS A 164 -3.11 0.95 -8.95
N GLY A 165 -3.77 0.73 -7.81
CA GLY A 165 -4.39 -0.55 -7.50
C GLY A 165 -3.41 -1.69 -7.23
N MET A 166 -3.89 -2.93 -7.36
CA MET A 166 -3.11 -4.11 -6.99
C MET A 166 -1.90 -4.35 -7.89
N TYR A 167 -1.96 -3.97 -9.17
CA TYR A 167 -0.86 -4.14 -10.13
C TYR A 167 0.32 -3.20 -9.87
N ALA A 168 0.03 -2.00 -9.35
CA ALA A 168 1.07 -1.09 -8.88
C ALA A 168 1.69 -1.58 -7.57
N ARG A 169 0.87 -2.12 -6.66
CA ARG A 169 1.29 -2.54 -5.31
C ARG A 169 2.10 -3.83 -5.26
N TYR A 170 1.70 -4.83 -6.04
CA TYR A 170 2.28 -6.17 -5.99
C TYR A 170 3.09 -6.46 -7.25
N ARG A 171 4.14 -7.27 -7.11
CA ARG A 171 5.02 -7.64 -8.21
C ARG A 171 4.75 -9.02 -8.80
N ALA A 172 4.15 -9.91 -8.02
CA ALA A 172 3.81 -11.27 -8.41
C ALA A 172 2.32 -11.52 -8.22
N PHE A 173 1.75 -12.30 -9.13
CA PHE A 173 0.35 -12.69 -9.11
C PHE A 173 0.20 -14.15 -9.51
N ILE A 174 -0.95 -14.73 -9.16
CA ILE A 174 -1.35 -16.07 -9.56
C ILE A 174 -2.73 -15.96 -10.22
N TRP A 175 -2.89 -16.62 -11.35
CA TRP A 175 -4.20 -16.85 -11.97
C TRP A 175 -4.85 -18.07 -11.34
N ARG A 176 -5.95 -17.87 -10.61
CA ARG A 176 -6.73 -18.93 -9.97
C ARG A 176 -8.20 -18.56 -9.97
N ASP A 177 -9.08 -19.53 -10.22
CA ASP A 177 -10.54 -19.34 -10.19
C ASP A 177 -11.00 -18.15 -11.07
N LYS A 178 -10.40 -18.04 -12.28
CA LYS A 178 -10.64 -16.96 -13.26
C LYS A 178 -10.37 -15.54 -12.73
N LYS A 179 -9.47 -15.42 -11.76
CA LYS A 179 -9.08 -14.15 -11.16
C LYS A 179 -7.57 -14.06 -11.03
N ILE A 180 -7.05 -12.85 -11.18
CA ILE A 180 -5.66 -12.52 -10.84
C ILE A 180 -5.62 -12.17 -9.34
N LEU A 181 -4.85 -12.93 -8.58
CA LEU A 181 -4.66 -12.74 -7.14
C LEU A 181 -3.22 -12.33 -6.83
N PRO A 182 -2.99 -11.33 -5.97
CA PRO A 182 -1.64 -10.91 -5.62
C PRO A 182 -0.94 -11.92 -4.71
N VAL A 183 0.37 -12.09 -4.92
CA VAL A 183 1.25 -12.81 -3.98
C VAL A 183 1.84 -11.79 -3.01
N VAL A 184 1.39 -11.81 -1.76
CA VAL A 184 1.78 -10.83 -0.72
C VAL A 184 3.23 -10.99 -0.29
N HIS A 185 3.71 -12.24 -0.24
CA HIS A 185 5.08 -12.58 0.15
C HIS A 185 5.73 -13.44 -0.94
N PRO A 186 6.24 -12.83 -2.04
CA PRO A 186 6.96 -13.56 -3.06
C PRO A 186 8.25 -14.16 -2.50
N ASP A 187 8.68 -15.28 -3.09
CA ASP A 187 9.94 -15.94 -2.79
C ASP A 187 11.14 -14.97 -2.94
N PRO A 188 12.04 -14.83 -1.95
CA PRO A 188 13.12 -13.85 -1.96
C PRO A 188 14.35 -14.27 -2.79
N GLN A 189 14.30 -15.40 -3.53
CA GLN A 189 15.38 -15.89 -4.38
C GLN A 189 16.09 -14.78 -5.17
N CYS A 190 17.42 -14.70 -5.09
CA CYS A 190 18.21 -13.73 -5.84
C CYS A 190 19.06 -14.39 -6.93
N MET A 191 19.60 -13.58 -7.84
CA MET A 191 20.46 -14.07 -8.93
C MET A 191 21.74 -14.73 -8.43
N ALA A 192 22.29 -14.24 -7.31
CA ALA A 192 23.51 -14.78 -6.72
C ALA A 192 23.34 -16.20 -6.16
N ASP A 193 22.11 -16.62 -5.87
CA ASP A 193 21.80 -17.97 -5.39
C ASP A 193 21.84 -19.03 -6.50
N LEU A 194 21.87 -18.61 -7.78
CA LEU A 194 21.86 -19.50 -8.94
C LEU A 194 23.28 -19.80 -9.42
N LYS A 195 23.86 -20.92 -8.96
CA LYS A 195 25.22 -21.38 -9.34
C LYS A 195 25.19 -22.33 -10.53
N GLY A 196 26.19 -22.24 -11.41
CA GLY A 196 26.45 -23.23 -12.48
C GLY A 196 25.51 -23.19 -13.69
N TYR A 197 24.66 -22.16 -13.81
CA TYR A 197 23.66 -22.01 -14.89
C TYR A 197 23.79 -20.67 -15.62
N GLU A 198 25.03 -20.20 -15.81
CA GLU A 198 25.28 -18.80 -16.20
C GLU A 198 24.86 -18.47 -17.63
N VAL A 199 25.13 -19.36 -18.59
CA VAL A 199 24.82 -19.10 -20.01
C VAL A 199 23.31 -18.92 -20.20
N GLN A 200 22.51 -19.87 -19.74
CA GLN A 200 21.06 -19.84 -19.87
C GLN A 200 20.44 -18.71 -19.03
N ARG A 201 20.99 -18.45 -17.83
CA ARG A 201 20.60 -17.29 -17.00
C ARG A 201 20.83 -15.98 -17.76
N ASN A 202 22.00 -15.80 -18.37
CA ASN A 202 22.34 -14.58 -19.08
C ASN A 202 21.47 -14.37 -20.33
N LEU A 203 21.08 -15.45 -21.02
CA LEU A 203 20.10 -15.38 -22.12
C LEU A 203 18.72 -14.91 -21.62
N ALA A 204 18.24 -15.46 -20.51
CA ALA A 204 16.97 -15.05 -19.91
C ALA A 204 16.99 -13.59 -19.41
N ILE A 205 18.11 -13.16 -18.81
CA ILE A 205 18.34 -11.76 -18.41
C ILE A 205 18.29 -10.85 -19.64
N GLY A 206 19.08 -11.16 -20.68
CA GLY A 206 19.12 -10.35 -21.90
C GLY A 206 17.74 -10.19 -22.54
N ASN A 207 16.96 -11.28 -22.60
CA ASN A 207 15.59 -11.25 -23.10
C ASN A 207 14.65 -10.39 -22.23
N THR A 208 14.77 -10.50 -20.91
CA THR A 208 13.96 -9.73 -19.96
C THR A 208 14.28 -8.24 -20.02
N VAL A 209 15.56 -7.88 -20.11
CA VAL A 209 16.01 -6.49 -20.27
C VAL A 209 15.55 -5.92 -21.61
N ALA A 210 15.59 -6.71 -22.69
CA ALA A 210 15.05 -6.31 -23.98
C ALA A 210 13.54 -6.03 -23.88
N PHE A 211 12.78 -6.93 -23.25
CA PHE A 211 11.34 -6.77 -23.01
C PHE A 211 11.03 -5.47 -22.24
N LEU A 212 11.73 -5.21 -21.13
CA LEU A 212 11.53 -4.01 -20.31
C LEU A 212 11.86 -2.71 -21.05
N ARG A 213 12.77 -2.76 -22.01
CA ARG A 213 13.15 -1.61 -22.85
C ARG A 213 12.26 -1.44 -24.08
N ASN A 214 11.16 -2.19 -24.19
CA ASN A 214 10.31 -2.25 -25.38
C ASN A 214 11.08 -2.62 -26.66
N LEU A 215 12.14 -3.42 -26.52
CA LEU A 215 12.88 -4.01 -27.63
C LEU A 215 12.29 -5.40 -27.96
N PRO A 216 12.56 -5.95 -29.16
CA PRO A 216 12.15 -7.32 -29.49
C PRO A 216 12.62 -8.31 -28.43
N ALA A 217 11.68 -9.09 -27.91
CA ALA A 217 11.91 -10.13 -26.91
C ALA A 217 11.22 -11.43 -27.33
N ASN A 218 11.79 -12.55 -26.93
CA ASN A 218 11.33 -13.89 -27.30
C ASN A 218 10.45 -14.49 -26.20
N ASN A 219 9.53 -15.37 -26.62
CA ASN A 219 8.89 -16.31 -25.71
C ASN A 219 9.93 -17.34 -25.27
N CYS A 220 10.21 -17.41 -23.96
CA CYS A 220 11.22 -18.31 -23.41
C CYS A 220 10.59 -19.61 -22.90
N LEU A 221 11.11 -20.76 -23.37
CA LEU A 221 10.84 -22.07 -22.77
C LEU A 221 12.03 -22.49 -21.92
N LEU A 222 11.86 -22.50 -20.60
CA LEU A 222 12.85 -23.03 -19.66
C LEU A 222 12.60 -24.53 -19.47
N TYR A 223 13.54 -25.39 -19.87
CA TYR A 223 13.45 -26.85 -19.76
C TYR A 223 14.67 -27.45 -19.06
N GLY A 224 14.58 -28.72 -18.66
CA GLY A 224 15.59 -29.47 -17.91
C GLY A 224 15.01 -30.16 -16.67
N ASP A 225 15.81 -30.93 -15.97
CA ASP A 225 15.37 -31.78 -14.86
C ASP A 225 14.78 -31.01 -13.67
N ARG A 226 14.00 -31.70 -12.83
CA ARG A 226 13.49 -31.10 -11.60
C ARG A 226 14.68 -30.66 -10.72
N GLY A 227 14.62 -29.44 -10.20
CA GLY A 227 15.71 -28.90 -9.36
C GLY A 227 16.79 -28.11 -10.11
N THR A 228 16.73 -27.99 -11.45
CA THR A 228 17.71 -27.20 -12.23
C THR A 228 17.52 -25.68 -12.17
N GLY A 229 16.73 -25.16 -11.22
CA GLY A 229 16.60 -23.72 -10.98
C GLY A 229 15.67 -22.94 -11.91
N LYS A 230 14.89 -23.57 -12.81
CA LYS A 230 14.00 -22.87 -13.77
C LYS A 230 13.03 -21.86 -13.12
N SER A 231 12.26 -22.29 -12.12
CA SER A 231 11.35 -21.41 -11.38
C SER A 231 12.11 -20.36 -10.57
N SER A 232 13.25 -20.76 -10.00
CA SER A 232 14.16 -19.88 -9.27
C SER A 232 14.71 -18.76 -10.17
N THR A 233 14.99 -19.03 -11.45
CA THR A 233 15.39 -18.01 -12.43
C THR A 233 14.29 -16.98 -12.66
N VAL A 234 13.03 -17.40 -12.84
CA VAL A 234 11.90 -16.47 -13.01
C VAL A 234 11.70 -15.60 -11.77
N LYS A 235 11.76 -16.21 -10.59
CA LYS A 235 11.66 -15.49 -9.30
C LYS A 235 12.80 -14.49 -9.10
N ALA A 236 14.02 -14.88 -9.42
CA ALA A 236 15.20 -14.01 -9.35
C ALA A 236 15.09 -12.84 -10.34
N LEU A 237 14.63 -13.08 -11.58
CA LEU A 237 14.38 -12.01 -12.56
C LEU A 237 13.37 -11.00 -12.02
N LEU A 238 12.26 -11.48 -11.46
CA LEU A 238 11.27 -10.60 -10.84
C LEU A 238 11.87 -9.78 -9.70
N ASN A 239 12.64 -10.39 -8.82
CA ASN A 239 13.24 -9.72 -7.67
C ASN A 239 14.26 -8.66 -8.08
N GLU A 240 15.00 -8.89 -9.16
CA GLU A 240 15.98 -7.94 -9.71
C GLU A 240 15.28 -6.77 -10.41
N TYR A 241 14.28 -7.04 -11.25
CA TYR A 241 13.77 -6.06 -12.21
C TYR A 241 12.36 -5.51 -11.90
N TYR A 242 11.72 -5.85 -10.78
CA TYR A 242 10.38 -5.33 -10.46
C TYR A 242 10.30 -3.80 -10.34
N SER A 243 11.41 -3.15 -9.96
CA SER A 243 11.52 -1.69 -9.86
C SER A 243 11.51 -1.01 -11.23
N GLU A 244 11.88 -1.74 -12.29
CA GLU A 244 11.81 -1.31 -13.70
C GLU A 244 10.44 -1.61 -14.33
N GLY A 245 9.47 -2.08 -13.54
CA GLY A 245 8.11 -2.36 -14.00
C GLY A 245 7.84 -3.83 -14.30
N LEU A 246 8.79 -4.74 -14.09
CA LEU A 246 8.56 -6.17 -14.29
C LEU A 246 7.48 -6.69 -13.33
N ARG A 247 6.50 -7.41 -13.88
CA ARG A 247 5.45 -8.11 -13.15
C ARG A 247 5.33 -9.52 -13.68
N VAL A 248 5.03 -10.48 -12.81
CA VAL A 248 4.85 -11.89 -13.19
C VAL A 248 3.49 -12.37 -12.76
N ILE A 249 2.81 -13.10 -13.65
CA ILE A 249 1.59 -13.84 -13.35
C ILE A 249 1.89 -15.32 -13.58
N GLU A 250 1.77 -16.12 -12.53
CA GLU A 250 1.84 -17.57 -12.62
C GLU A 250 0.47 -18.14 -12.99
N MET A 251 0.42 -19.03 -13.98
CA MET A 251 -0.80 -19.74 -14.37
C MET A 251 -0.52 -21.19 -14.73
N PRO A 252 -1.39 -22.13 -14.33
CA PRO A 252 -1.36 -23.50 -14.85
C PRO A 252 -1.64 -23.52 -16.35
N LYS A 253 -0.97 -24.43 -17.08
CA LYS A 253 -1.09 -24.57 -18.54
C LYS A 253 -2.54 -24.75 -19.00
N GLU A 254 -3.34 -25.47 -18.22
CA GLU A 254 -4.76 -25.77 -18.51
C GLU A 254 -5.62 -24.50 -18.59
N PHE A 255 -5.24 -23.44 -17.87
CA PHE A 255 -5.98 -22.17 -17.84
C PHE A 255 -5.45 -21.14 -18.83
N LEU A 256 -4.47 -21.49 -19.68
CA LEU A 256 -3.90 -20.57 -20.65
C LEU A 256 -4.95 -20.07 -21.67
N MET A 257 -5.92 -20.92 -22.03
CA MET A 257 -7.01 -20.53 -22.94
C MET A 257 -8.07 -19.63 -22.28
N ASP A 258 -8.12 -19.60 -20.94
CA ASP A 258 -9.09 -18.82 -20.16
C ASP A 258 -8.55 -17.43 -19.78
N PHE A 259 -7.28 -17.15 -20.09
CA PHE A 259 -6.65 -15.87 -19.75
C PHE A 259 -7.08 -14.78 -20.77
N PRO A 260 -7.53 -13.60 -20.29
CA PRO A 260 -8.08 -12.53 -21.13
C PRO A 260 -7.06 -11.87 -22.06
#